data_AF-A0A7S1BV86-F1
#
_entry.id   AF-A0A7S1BV86-F1
#
_cell.length_a   1.000
_cell.length_b   1.000
_cell.length_c   1.000
_cell.angle_alpha   90.00
_cell.angle_beta   90.00
_cell.angle_gamma   90.00
#
_symmetry.space_group_name_H-M   'P 1'
#
loop_
_entity.id
_entity.type
_entity.pdbx_description
1 polymer ?
#
loop_
_entity_poly.entity_id
_entity_poly.type
_entity_poly.pdbx_seq_one_letter_code
_entity_poly.pdbx_strand_id
1 'polypeptide(L)'
;MLRYFFAGISRTIFVSGHGYLKSPRSRNFVGNEDGKWWGGPPDGPAKETCAHCLNRKQVSGTCGAIGGRDYDHPPSQSGFRMKWQSQATYTQGQVITIEAVLTAHHKGHFELYACALKNPEEVATKSCFEENPLKFVKDVLYGSPKDKNYPMRAYVAPNDGNANTISDPTLPNGGGMLLKHEYRLPNKVFGEHVLIQWKYYTANSCEVPGYDDYDFPSQSWRSGNLGKCSILDETGDDAPERFWNCAEVTIAKDGPSEPPTPPAPTDAPITPPPSKSSEPTRGGGGPTNGEDSRLIAYVGNWQKCPTSEQTENYTHIMIAFAVTYQWSSAKNICDESCTISMPPYSSCSLNINQLIKITH
;
A
#
# COMPACT_ATOMS: atom_id res chain seq x y z
N MET A 1 -41.01 49.24 -12.10
CA MET A 1 -39.65 48.97 -11.58
C MET A 1 -39.29 47.53 -11.88
N LEU A 2 -38.42 47.30 -12.86
CA LEU A 2 -37.98 45.97 -13.27
C LEU A 2 -36.88 45.51 -12.28
N ARG A 3 -37.13 44.45 -11.51
CA ARG A 3 -36.13 43.86 -10.61
C ARG A 3 -35.26 42.89 -11.42
N TYR A 4 -34.02 43.29 -11.68
CA TYR A 4 -33.00 42.39 -12.24
C TYR A 4 -32.50 41.47 -11.13
N PHE A 5 -32.76 40.17 -11.25
CA PHE A 5 -32.05 39.15 -10.48
C PHE A 5 -30.72 38.86 -11.17
N PHE A 6 -29.62 39.32 -10.57
CA PHE A 6 -28.29 38.86 -10.94
C PHE A 6 -28.05 37.48 -10.30
N ALA A 7 -28.21 36.42 -11.09
CA ALA A 7 -27.65 35.11 -10.75
C ALA A 7 -26.14 35.16 -11.01
N GLY A 8 -25.38 35.57 -10.00
CA GLY A 8 -23.93 35.46 -10.04
C GLY A 8 -23.53 34.00 -9.95
N ILE A 9 -23.10 33.40 -11.07
CA ILE A 9 -22.37 32.13 -11.04
C ILE A 9 -20.99 32.46 -10.46
N SER A 10 -20.85 32.32 -9.15
CA SER A 10 -19.52 32.30 -8.53
C SER A 10 -18.84 31.02 -9.00
N ARG A 11 -17.89 31.14 -9.94
CA ARG A 11 -16.91 30.08 -10.18
C ARG A 11 -16.04 30.01 -8.93
N THR A 12 -16.44 29.20 -7.96
CA THR A 12 -15.54 28.74 -6.90
C THR A 12 -14.40 28.00 -7.58
N ILE A 13 -13.24 28.64 -7.69
CA ILE A 13 -12.01 27.96 -8.08
C ILE A 13 -11.69 27.05 -6.90
N PHE A 14 -12.08 25.79 -6.98
CA PHE A 14 -11.61 24.77 -6.04
C PHE A 14 -10.12 24.58 -6.33
N VAL A 15 -9.28 25.22 -5.52
CA VAL A 15 -7.86 24.91 -5.50
C VAL A 15 -7.75 23.58 -4.75
N SER A 16 -7.58 22.49 -5.51
CA SER A 16 -7.35 21.16 -4.96
C SER A 16 -6.01 21.15 -4.25
N GLY A 17 -6.03 20.70 -3.00
CA GLY A 17 -4.85 20.17 -2.36
C GLY A 17 -4.32 18.96 -3.07
N HIS A 18 -3.07 18.66 -2.74
CA HIS A 18 -2.39 17.56 -3.34
C HIS A 18 -1.29 17.08 -2.42
N GLY A 19 -1.27 15.77 -2.21
CA GLY A 19 -0.22 15.13 -1.45
C GLY A 19 -0.34 13.63 -1.42
N TYR A 20 0.75 12.98 -1.04
CA TYR A 20 0.84 11.54 -0.96
C TYR A 20 1.77 11.07 0.16
N LEU A 21 1.54 9.84 0.59
CA LEU A 21 2.43 9.12 1.49
C LEU A 21 3.62 8.55 0.70
N LYS A 22 4.80 9.12 0.93
CA LYS A 22 6.05 8.75 0.26
C LYS A 22 6.72 7.56 0.95
N SER A 23 6.72 7.50 2.28
CA SER A 23 7.33 6.42 3.06
C SER A 23 6.50 6.05 4.30
N PRO A 24 6.16 4.76 4.51
CA PRO A 24 6.31 3.66 3.55
C PRO A 24 5.57 3.97 2.25
N ARG A 25 6.07 3.48 1.10
CA ARG A 25 5.49 3.84 -0.20
C ARG A 25 4.02 3.43 -0.24
N SER A 26 3.11 4.35 -0.54
CA SER A 26 1.71 4.01 -0.73
C SER A 26 1.48 3.30 -2.06
N ARG A 27 0.37 2.56 -2.19
CA ARG A 27 -0.03 1.87 -3.41
C ARG A 27 -0.05 2.79 -4.64
N ASN A 28 -0.58 4.00 -4.48
CA ASN A 28 -0.58 5.03 -5.53
C ASN A 28 0.82 5.55 -5.87
N PHE A 29 1.70 5.66 -4.87
CA PHE A 29 3.08 6.07 -5.11
C PHE A 29 3.92 4.94 -5.75
N VAL A 30 3.69 3.68 -5.39
CA VAL A 30 4.23 2.51 -6.11
C VAL A 30 3.76 2.50 -7.56
N GLY A 31 2.46 2.75 -7.81
CA GLY A 31 1.93 2.95 -9.16
C GLY A 31 2.63 4.06 -9.94
N ASN A 32 3.05 5.12 -9.25
CA ASN A 32 3.69 6.27 -9.86
C ASN A 32 5.17 6.03 -10.16
N GLU A 33 5.92 5.47 -9.23
CA GLU A 33 7.37 5.24 -9.40
C GLU A 33 7.65 4.00 -10.25
N ASP A 34 6.98 2.89 -9.96
CA ASP A 34 7.34 1.58 -10.49
C ASP A 34 6.48 1.21 -11.72
N GLY A 35 5.33 1.87 -11.89
CA GLY A 35 4.41 1.62 -13.00
C GLY A 35 4.97 2.09 -14.35
N LYS A 36 4.65 1.37 -15.42
CA LYS A 36 5.14 1.68 -16.78
C LYS A 36 4.00 1.95 -17.75
N TRP A 37 4.20 2.89 -18.65
CA TRP A 37 3.24 3.15 -19.72
C TRP A 37 3.16 1.98 -20.72
N TRP A 38 4.30 1.35 -21.02
CA TRP A 38 4.41 0.18 -21.88
C TRP A 38 5.57 -0.72 -21.42
N GLY A 39 5.52 -2.01 -21.76
CA GLY A 39 6.65 -2.93 -21.54
C GLY A 39 6.96 -3.29 -20.08
N GLY A 40 5.95 -3.26 -19.20
CA GLY A 40 6.04 -3.76 -17.82
C GLY A 40 5.59 -5.22 -17.67
N PRO A 41 5.96 -5.90 -16.57
CA PRO A 41 5.42 -7.22 -16.27
C PRO A 41 3.90 -7.12 -16.07
N PRO A 42 3.10 -8.10 -16.54
CA PRO A 42 1.64 -8.06 -16.44
C PRO A 42 1.10 -7.86 -15.02
N ASP A 43 1.79 -8.40 -14.01
CA ASP A 43 1.44 -8.31 -12.59
C ASP A 43 2.13 -7.15 -11.85
N GLY A 44 2.94 -6.35 -12.54
CA GLY A 44 3.53 -5.12 -12.00
C GLY A 44 2.50 -4.01 -11.86
N PRO A 45 2.82 -2.91 -11.16
CA PRO A 45 1.90 -1.79 -10.97
C PRO A 45 1.48 -1.14 -12.29
N ALA A 46 0.20 -0.81 -12.41
CA ALA A 46 -0.25 0.10 -13.45
C ALA A 46 0.33 1.51 -13.19
N LYS A 47 0.73 2.20 -14.27
CA LYS A 47 1.21 3.58 -14.16
C LYS A 47 0.14 4.50 -13.55
N GLU A 48 0.54 5.20 -12.49
CA GLU A 48 -0.17 6.33 -11.88
C GLU A 48 0.55 7.63 -12.24
N THR A 49 -0.19 8.65 -12.65
CA THR A 49 0.34 9.96 -13.02
C THR A 49 0.06 11.02 -11.97
N CYS A 50 -0.93 10.80 -11.12
CA CYS A 50 -1.27 11.70 -10.05
C CYS A 50 -1.42 10.98 -8.71
N ALA A 51 -0.32 10.41 -8.21
CA ALA A 51 -0.28 9.84 -6.86
C ALA A 51 -0.70 10.86 -5.79
N HIS A 52 -0.53 12.15 -6.04
CA HIS A 52 -0.90 13.24 -5.16
C HIS A 52 -2.37 13.68 -5.25
N CYS A 53 -3.18 13.14 -6.18
CA CYS A 53 -4.57 13.57 -6.46
C CYS A 53 -5.64 12.74 -5.74
N LEU A 54 -5.30 11.79 -4.86
CA LEU A 54 -6.26 10.82 -4.30
C LEU A 54 -7.18 11.45 -3.24
N ASN A 55 -7.96 12.46 -3.65
CA ASN A 55 -8.88 13.22 -2.81
C ASN A 55 -10.30 12.66 -2.79
N ARG A 56 -10.49 11.46 -3.35
CA ARG A 56 -11.74 10.72 -3.34
C ARG A 56 -11.50 9.28 -2.94
N LYS A 57 -12.53 8.61 -2.45
CA LYS A 57 -12.58 7.14 -2.28
C LYS A 57 -14.00 6.62 -2.50
N GLN A 58 -14.13 5.32 -2.73
CA GLN A 58 -15.45 4.67 -2.75
C GLN A 58 -16.13 4.78 -1.38
N VAL A 59 -17.47 4.76 -1.36
CA VAL A 59 -18.25 4.80 -0.11
C VAL A 59 -17.83 3.68 0.84
N SER A 60 -17.77 2.44 0.35
CA SER A 60 -17.31 1.26 1.09
C SER A 60 -15.78 1.10 1.11
N GLY A 61 -15.05 1.98 0.41
CA GLY A 61 -13.60 1.93 0.30
C GLY A 61 -12.89 2.57 1.49
N THR A 62 -11.60 2.32 1.61
CA THR A 62 -10.72 2.90 2.62
C THR A 62 -9.50 3.60 2.03
N CYS A 63 -9.05 3.17 0.86
CA CYS A 63 -7.95 3.78 0.14
C CYS A 63 -8.48 4.77 -0.90
N GLY A 64 -7.63 5.70 -1.34
CA GLY A 64 -8.06 6.69 -2.32
C GLY A 64 -8.30 6.11 -3.71
N ALA A 65 -9.07 6.82 -4.52
CA ALA A 65 -9.39 6.49 -5.89
C ALA A 65 -9.23 7.72 -6.79
N ILE A 66 -8.79 7.51 -8.03
CA ILE A 66 -8.65 8.58 -9.03
C ILE A 66 -8.74 8.02 -10.45
N GLY A 67 -9.46 8.71 -11.34
CA GLY A 67 -9.45 8.41 -12.78
C GLY A 67 -9.76 6.94 -13.13
N GLY A 68 -10.73 6.34 -12.43
CA GLY A 68 -11.12 4.92 -12.60
C GLY A 68 -10.20 3.90 -11.91
N ARG A 69 -9.14 4.35 -11.22
CA ARG A 69 -8.30 3.50 -10.37
C ARG A 69 -8.81 3.57 -8.94
N ASP A 70 -8.95 2.41 -8.32
CA ASP A 70 -9.31 2.27 -6.91
C ASP A 70 -8.15 1.60 -6.17
N TYR A 71 -7.56 2.25 -5.19
CA TYR A 71 -6.42 1.70 -4.46
C TYR A 71 -6.81 0.84 -3.26
N ASP A 72 -8.10 0.58 -3.02
CA ASP A 72 -8.51 -0.59 -2.24
C ASP A 72 -8.18 -1.88 -3.03
N HIS A 73 -8.20 -1.79 -4.36
CA HIS A 73 -7.88 -2.84 -5.33
C HIS A 73 -6.80 -2.36 -6.32
N PRO A 74 -5.55 -2.13 -5.86
CA PRO A 74 -4.51 -1.47 -6.66
C PRO A 74 -4.34 -2.17 -8.02
N PRO A 75 -4.45 -1.46 -9.15
CA PRO A 75 -4.42 -2.08 -10.47
C PRO A 75 -2.99 -2.42 -10.91
N SER A 76 -2.84 -3.59 -11.53
CA SER A 76 -1.63 -4.03 -12.21
C SER A 76 -1.64 -3.62 -13.69
N GLN A 77 -0.52 -3.78 -14.38
CA GLN A 77 -0.35 -3.44 -15.80
C GLN A 77 -1.38 -4.14 -16.71
N SER A 78 -1.80 -5.36 -16.34
CA SER A 78 -2.80 -6.15 -17.06
C SER A 78 -4.25 -5.82 -16.69
N GLY A 79 -4.47 -4.88 -15.78
CA GLY A 79 -5.80 -4.46 -15.32
C GLY A 79 -6.38 -5.33 -14.19
N PHE A 80 -5.69 -6.39 -13.76
CA PHE A 80 -6.03 -7.15 -12.56
C PHE A 80 -5.52 -6.46 -11.30
N ARG A 81 -5.90 -6.96 -10.11
CA ARG A 81 -5.33 -6.47 -8.84
C ARG A 81 -3.84 -6.83 -8.74
N MET A 82 -3.02 -5.90 -8.27
CA MET A 82 -1.63 -6.14 -7.92
C MET A 82 -1.54 -7.16 -6.78
N LYS A 83 -0.52 -8.02 -6.86
CA LYS A 83 -0.13 -8.85 -5.72
C LYS A 83 0.38 -7.94 -4.60
N TRP A 84 0.14 -8.37 -3.37
CA TRP A 84 0.66 -7.69 -2.19
C TRP A 84 2.18 -7.60 -2.22
N GLN A 85 2.70 -6.43 -1.89
CA GLN A 85 4.12 -6.16 -1.75
C GLN A 85 4.37 -5.24 -0.56
N SER A 86 4.85 -5.80 0.54
CA SER A 86 5.24 -5.01 1.71
C SER A 86 6.35 -4.02 1.38
N GLN A 87 6.06 -2.74 1.58
CA GLN A 87 6.96 -1.60 1.34
C GLN A 87 7.84 -1.29 2.55
N ALA A 88 7.58 -1.94 3.69
CA ALA A 88 8.41 -1.91 4.88
C ALA A 88 8.08 -3.10 5.80
N THR A 89 9.03 -3.43 6.68
CA THR A 89 8.84 -4.38 7.79
C THR A 89 9.12 -3.67 9.10
N TYR A 90 8.20 -3.81 10.06
CA TYR A 90 8.27 -3.21 11.38
C TYR A 90 8.04 -4.25 12.49
N THR A 91 8.19 -3.83 13.74
CA THR A 91 7.75 -4.57 14.93
C THR A 91 6.55 -3.87 15.56
N GLN A 92 5.63 -4.62 16.16
CA GLN A 92 4.48 -4.04 16.88
C GLN A 92 4.96 -2.99 17.91
N GLY A 93 4.23 -1.88 18.06
CA GLY A 93 4.61 -0.82 19.01
C GLY A 93 5.86 0.00 18.62
N GLN A 94 6.54 -0.32 17.51
CA GLN A 94 7.70 0.42 17.03
C GLN A 94 7.33 1.87 16.70
N VAL A 95 8.26 2.79 16.97
CA VAL A 95 8.21 4.15 16.43
C VAL A 95 8.80 4.12 15.02
N ILE A 96 7.97 4.46 14.03
CA ILE A 96 8.31 4.44 12.62
C ILE A 96 8.37 5.87 12.08
N THR A 97 9.21 6.06 11.06
CA THR A 97 9.26 7.30 10.29
C THR A 97 8.19 7.26 9.19
N ILE A 98 7.42 8.33 9.10
CA ILE A 98 6.44 8.59 8.05
C ILE A 98 6.89 9.80 7.25
N GLU A 99 7.02 9.65 5.94
CA GLU A 99 7.31 10.75 5.03
C GLU A 99 6.12 10.98 4.11
N ALA A 100 5.60 12.20 4.10
CA ALA A 100 4.55 12.64 3.19
C ALA A 100 5.04 13.84 2.37
N VAL A 101 4.49 13.99 1.17
CA VAL A 101 4.82 15.11 0.28
C VAL A 101 3.53 15.86 -0.02
N LEU A 102 3.54 17.18 0.15
CA LEU A 102 2.46 18.06 -0.33
C LEU A 102 2.94 18.85 -1.54
N THR A 103 2.32 18.64 -2.70
CA THR A 103 2.62 19.40 -3.93
C THR A 103 1.72 20.63 -4.07
N ALA A 104 0.57 20.65 -3.39
CA ALA A 104 -0.24 21.84 -3.16
C ALA A 104 -0.64 21.88 -1.68
N HIS A 105 -0.16 22.91 -0.98
CA HIS A 105 -0.27 23.03 0.47
C HIS A 105 -1.55 23.75 0.90
N HIS A 106 -2.38 23.09 1.73
CA HIS A 106 -3.64 23.63 2.24
C HIS A 106 -3.76 23.55 3.76
N LYS A 107 -2.61 23.57 4.45
CA LYS A 107 -2.51 23.45 5.91
C LYS A 107 -3.27 22.22 6.42
N GLY A 108 -3.60 22.19 7.71
CA GLY A 108 -4.40 21.13 8.29
C GLY A 108 -3.57 20.08 9.01
N HIS A 109 -3.92 18.80 8.90
CA HIS A 109 -3.21 17.75 9.64
C HIS A 109 -3.28 16.38 8.95
N PHE A 110 -2.36 15.51 9.35
CA PHE A 110 -2.37 14.08 8.98
C PHE A 110 -2.86 13.23 10.14
N GLU A 111 -3.58 12.16 9.79
CA GLU A 111 -3.92 11.06 10.68
C GLU A 111 -3.44 9.76 10.05
N LEU A 112 -2.93 8.84 10.87
CA LEU A 112 -2.51 7.52 10.41
C LEU A 112 -3.16 6.42 11.21
N TYR A 113 -3.51 5.34 10.52
CA TYR A 113 -4.19 4.18 11.08
C TYR A 113 -3.56 2.90 10.53
N ALA A 114 -3.65 1.80 11.27
CA ALA A 114 -3.20 0.49 10.80
C ALA A 114 -4.36 -0.52 10.77
N CYS A 115 -4.37 -1.42 9.79
CA CYS A 115 -5.33 -2.52 9.74
C CYS A 115 -4.61 -3.80 9.34
N ALA A 116 -4.64 -4.82 10.21
CA ALA A 116 -4.14 -6.15 9.89
C ALA A 116 -5.23 -6.94 9.14
N LEU A 117 -4.87 -7.42 7.96
CA LEU A 117 -5.72 -8.22 7.09
C LEU A 117 -5.46 -9.71 7.31
N LYS A 118 -6.48 -10.54 7.12
CA LYS A 118 -6.37 -12.00 7.18
C LYS A 118 -5.65 -12.56 5.95
N ASN A 119 -5.79 -11.89 4.81
CA ASN A 119 -5.18 -12.28 3.55
C ASN A 119 -4.97 -11.01 2.65
N PRO A 120 -4.10 -11.07 1.64
CA PRO A 120 -3.76 -9.90 0.81
C PRO A 120 -4.90 -9.39 -0.09
N GLU A 121 -5.94 -10.18 -0.29
CA GLU A 121 -7.09 -9.85 -1.14
C GLU A 121 -8.24 -9.19 -0.37
N GLU A 122 -8.21 -9.23 0.95
CA GLU A 122 -9.18 -8.55 1.80
C GLU A 122 -9.14 -7.03 1.56
N VAL A 123 -10.32 -6.40 1.63
CA VAL A 123 -10.47 -4.94 1.68
C VAL A 123 -10.57 -4.56 3.14
N ALA A 124 -9.68 -3.66 3.59
CA ALA A 124 -9.74 -3.16 4.96
C ALA A 124 -11.07 -2.49 5.23
N THR A 125 -11.62 -2.68 6.42
CA THR A 125 -12.82 -1.96 6.85
C THR A 125 -12.43 -0.63 7.49
N LYS A 126 -13.34 0.35 7.41
CA LYS A 126 -13.23 1.60 8.17
C LYS A 126 -13.01 1.35 9.66
N SER A 127 -13.78 0.43 10.25
CA SER A 127 -13.69 0.10 11.68
C SER A 127 -12.32 -0.44 12.07
N CYS A 128 -11.70 -1.27 11.23
CA CYS A 128 -10.37 -1.82 11.48
C CYS A 128 -9.33 -0.70 11.64
N PHE A 129 -9.39 0.34 10.79
CA PHE A 129 -8.52 1.50 10.92
C PHE A 129 -8.85 2.33 12.16
N GLU A 130 -10.13 2.67 12.39
CA GLU A 130 -10.53 3.56 13.49
C GLU A 130 -10.26 2.98 14.88
N GLU A 131 -10.24 1.65 15.03
CA GLU A 131 -9.83 0.97 16.25
C GLU A 131 -8.32 1.03 16.51
N ASN A 132 -7.53 1.34 15.48
CA ASN A 132 -6.07 1.19 15.47
C ASN A 132 -5.34 2.44 14.96
N PRO A 133 -5.55 3.63 15.58
CA PRO A 133 -4.80 4.83 15.25
C PRO A 133 -3.32 4.68 15.64
N LEU A 134 -2.42 5.13 14.76
CA LEU A 134 -1.04 5.36 15.13
C LEU A 134 -0.96 6.63 15.99
N LYS A 135 -0.08 6.61 17.00
CA LYS A 135 0.11 7.76 17.89
C LYS A 135 1.23 8.65 17.37
N PHE A 136 0.97 9.93 17.16
CA PHE A 136 1.99 10.89 16.78
C PHE A 136 3.05 11.03 17.89
N VAL A 137 4.32 10.94 17.51
CA VAL A 137 5.46 11.00 18.42
C VAL A 137 6.21 12.32 18.29
N LYS A 138 6.53 12.74 17.07
CA LYS A 138 7.31 13.96 16.84
C LYS A 138 7.25 14.39 15.38
N ASP A 139 7.24 15.69 15.14
CA ASP A 139 7.60 16.26 13.85
C ASP A 139 9.11 16.48 13.81
N VAL A 140 9.76 15.78 12.88
CA VAL A 140 11.21 15.69 12.77
C VAL A 140 11.79 16.94 12.11
N LEU A 141 11.03 17.62 11.26
CA LEU A 141 11.53 18.74 10.45
C LEU A 141 11.10 20.10 10.98
N TYR A 142 9.86 20.24 11.43
CA TYR A 142 9.28 21.58 11.69
C TYR A 142 8.75 21.76 13.11
N GLY A 143 8.78 20.71 13.94
CA GLY A 143 8.48 20.82 15.37
C GLY A 143 7.01 21.02 15.72
N SER A 144 6.06 20.56 14.90
CA SER A 144 4.64 20.44 15.25
C SER A 144 4.45 19.76 16.62
N PRO A 145 3.83 20.42 17.62
CA PRO A 145 3.61 19.86 18.94
C PRO A 145 2.55 18.76 18.93
N LYS A 146 2.55 17.92 19.98
CA LYS A 146 1.52 16.89 20.13
C LYS A 146 0.19 17.52 20.50
N ASP A 147 -0.86 17.08 19.83
CA ASP A 147 -2.24 17.37 20.24
C ASP A 147 -2.62 16.44 21.41
N LYS A 148 -3.05 17.05 22.52
CA LYS A 148 -3.45 16.32 23.74
C LYS A 148 -4.82 15.66 23.58
N ASN A 149 -5.71 16.28 22.80
CA ASN A 149 -7.08 15.84 22.59
C ASN A 149 -7.17 14.86 21.40
N TYR A 150 -6.29 15.01 20.41
CA TYR A 150 -6.23 14.18 19.21
C TYR A 150 -4.82 13.61 18.98
N PRO A 151 -4.38 12.62 19.78
CA PRO A 151 -2.99 12.15 19.82
C PRO A 151 -2.49 11.47 18.54
N MET A 152 -3.35 11.24 17.55
CA MET A 152 -3.02 10.73 16.22
C MET A 152 -2.67 11.84 15.21
N ARG A 153 -2.93 13.11 15.53
CA ARG A 153 -2.76 14.21 14.58
C ARG A 153 -1.34 14.73 14.55
N ALA A 154 -0.81 14.88 13.34
CA ALA A 154 0.34 15.74 13.06
C ALA A 154 -0.12 16.94 12.23
N TYR A 155 -0.06 18.13 12.79
CA TYR A 155 -0.41 19.35 12.05
C TYR A 155 0.67 19.69 11.03
N VAL A 156 0.24 20.10 9.85
CA VAL A 156 1.11 20.40 8.71
C VAL A 156 1.76 21.77 8.91
N ALA A 157 3.09 21.78 8.94
CA ALA A 157 3.88 23.02 9.01
C ALA A 157 3.61 23.94 7.82
N PRO A 158 3.60 25.27 7.99
CA PRO A 158 3.43 26.20 6.89
C PRO A 158 4.56 26.06 5.87
N ASN A 159 4.24 26.30 4.59
CA ASN A 159 5.27 26.54 3.58
C ASN A 159 5.60 28.04 3.58
N ASP A 160 6.58 28.44 4.37
CA ASP A 160 7.02 29.84 4.54
C ASP A 160 8.18 30.23 3.60
N GLY A 161 8.47 29.40 2.61
CA GLY A 161 9.61 29.55 1.70
C GLY A 161 10.89 28.86 2.18
N ASN A 162 10.93 28.32 3.40
CA ASN A 162 12.07 27.57 3.95
C ASN A 162 11.78 26.07 4.12
N ALA A 163 10.68 25.58 3.53
CA ALA A 163 10.31 24.18 3.60
C ALA A 163 11.36 23.29 2.93
N ASN A 164 11.62 22.10 3.49
CA ASN A 164 12.38 21.08 2.80
C ASN A 164 11.59 20.66 1.56
N THR A 165 12.17 20.87 0.39
CA THR A 165 11.54 20.51 -0.88
C THR A 165 12.10 19.21 -1.41
N ILE A 166 11.25 18.43 -2.06
CA ILE A 166 11.69 17.42 -3.01
C ILE A 166 11.62 18.01 -4.42
N SER A 167 12.59 17.67 -5.25
CA SER A 167 12.55 17.96 -6.68
C SER A 167 12.12 16.69 -7.41
N ASP A 168 11.03 16.81 -8.17
CA ASP A 168 10.51 15.73 -8.99
C ASP A 168 9.90 16.35 -10.26
N PRO A 169 10.55 16.19 -11.43
CA PRO A 169 10.08 16.78 -12.68
C PRO A 169 8.75 16.19 -13.16
N THR A 170 8.28 15.09 -12.56
CA THR A 170 6.99 14.47 -12.87
C THR A 170 5.83 15.08 -12.08
N LEU A 171 6.12 15.85 -11.02
CA LEU A 171 5.11 16.52 -10.21
C LEU A 171 4.78 17.93 -10.76
N PRO A 172 3.55 18.43 -10.53
CA PRO A 172 3.22 19.82 -10.79
C PRO A 172 4.22 20.76 -10.12
N ASN A 173 4.67 21.79 -10.85
CA ASN A 173 5.67 22.76 -10.39
C ASN A 173 7.07 22.16 -10.08
N GLY A 174 7.36 20.93 -10.49
CA GLY A 174 8.69 20.31 -10.38
C GLY A 174 9.10 19.86 -8.98
N GLY A 175 8.16 19.79 -8.03
CA GLY A 175 8.47 19.37 -6.66
C GLY A 175 7.32 19.49 -5.66
N GLY A 176 7.64 19.33 -4.39
CA GLY A 176 6.69 19.44 -3.28
C GLY A 176 7.39 19.61 -1.93
N MET A 177 6.62 19.98 -0.91
CA MET A 177 7.10 20.09 0.47
C MET A 177 7.17 18.70 1.11
N LEU A 178 8.35 18.33 1.62
CA LEU A 178 8.54 17.13 2.41
C LEU A 178 8.14 17.38 3.86
N LEU A 179 7.32 16.49 4.39
CA LEU A 179 7.00 16.38 5.80
C LEU A 179 7.49 15.04 6.32
N LYS A 180 8.11 15.05 7.50
CA LYS A 180 8.65 13.85 8.14
C LYS A 180 8.25 13.83 9.59
N HIS A 181 7.48 12.81 9.94
CA HIS A 181 6.90 12.63 11.26
C HIS A 181 7.29 11.26 11.80
N GLU A 182 7.39 11.13 13.11
CA GLU A 182 7.48 9.86 13.80
C GLU A 182 6.12 9.49 14.38
N TYR A 183 5.73 8.24 14.16
CA TYR A 183 4.48 7.67 14.66
C TYR A 183 4.76 6.34 15.36
N ARG A 184 4.06 6.08 16.45
CA ARG A 184 4.10 4.79 17.13
C ARG A 184 3.00 3.88 16.61
N LEU A 185 3.37 2.69 16.16
CA LEU A 185 2.44 1.64 15.76
C LEU A 185 1.58 1.16 16.94
N PRO A 186 0.31 0.75 16.71
CA PRO A 186 -0.51 0.15 17.74
C PRO A 186 0.13 -1.15 18.25
N ASN A 187 0.08 -1.37 19.57
CA ASN A 187 0.67 -2.57 20.18
C ASN A 187 -0.08 -3.88 19.84
N LYS A 188 -1.33 -3.77 19.38
CA LYS A 188 -2.22 -4.92 19.11
C LYS A 188 -2.32 -5.29 17.62
N VAL A 189 -1.62 -4.56 16.75
CA VAL A 189 -1.67 -4.78 15.29
C VAL A 189 -0.35 -5.37 14.84
N PHE A 190 -0.41 -6.61 14.34
CA PHE A 190 0.72 -7.33 13.75
C PHE A 190 0.19 -8.33 12.70
N GLY A 191 1.03 -8.71 11.75
CA GLY A 191 0.69 -9.63 10.66
C GLY A 191 1.57 -9.44 9.43
N GLU A 192 1.51 -10.41 8.52
CA GLU A 192 2.20 -10.35 7.23
C GLU A 192 1.61 -9.27 6.31
N HIS A 193 0.29 -9.11 6.38
CA HIS A 193 -0.50 -8.19 5.54
C HIS A 193 -1.12 -7.09 6.42
N VAL A 194 -0.41 -5.98 6.61
CA VAL A 194 -0.94 -4.81 7.32
C VAL A 194 -1.00 -3.62 6.37
N LEU A 195 -2.13 -2.94 6.33
CA LEU A 195 -2.25 -1.63 5.69
C LEU A 195 -1.98 -0.52 6.70
N ILE A 196 -1.15 0.44 6.31
CA ILE A 196 -1.10 1.76 6.95
C ILE A 196 -1.88 2.72 6.06
N GLN A 197 -2.95 3.30 6.61
CA GLN A 197 -3.73 4.35 5.96
C GLN A 197 -3.23 5.71 6.41
N TRP A 198 -2.83 6.54 5.46
CA TRP A 198 -2.56 7.96 5.65
C TRP A 198 -3.76 8.76 5.18
N LYS A 199 -4.32 9.57 6.09
CA LYS A 199 -5.35 10.56 5.80
C LYS A 199 -4.77 11.95 5.93
N TYR A 200 -4.99 12.78 4.91
CA TYR A 200 -4.74 14.21 5.01
C TYR A 200 -6.06 14.95 5.06
N TYR A 201 -6.25 15.75 6.11
CA TYR A 201 -7.35 16.70 6.23
C TYR A 201 -6.83 18.09 5.92
N THR A 202 -7.28 18.67 4.81
CA THR A 202 -7.00 20.08 4.50
C THR A 202 -7.73 21.00 5.48
N ALA A 203 -7.27 22.24 5.60
CA ALA A 203 -7.90 23.24 6.44
C ALA A 203 -7.92 24.60 5.75
N ASN A 204 -8.37 24.64 4.50
CA ASN A 204 -8.53 25.87 3.69
C ASN A 204 -10.00 26.24 3.46
N SER A 205 -10.94 25.31 3.64
CA SER A 205 -12.39 25.53 3.45
C SER A 205 -13.18 25.54 4.75
N CYS A 206 -12.83 24.66 5.68
CA CYS A 206 -13.38 24.59 7.03
C CYS A 206 -12.38 23.84 7.93
N GLU A 207 -12.59 23.90 9.24
CA GLU A 207 -11.78 23.18 10.21
C GLU A 207 -12.55 22.03 10.84
N VAL A 208 -11.92 20.87 10.92
CA VAL A 208 -12.45 19.78 11.74
C VAL A 208 -12.35 20.12 13.23
N PRO A 209 -13.15 19.50 14.11
CA PRO A 209 -13.08 19.74 15.56
C PRO A 209 -11.68 19.56 16.14
N GLY A 210 -11.28 20.43 17.08
CA GLY A 210 -10.01 20.37 17.81
C GLY A 210 -9.01 21.50 17.53
N TYR A 211 -9.16 22.24 16.43
CA TYR A 211 -8.19 23.28 16.05
C TYR A 211 -8.16 24.49 17.00
N ASP A 212 -9.23 24.76 17.73
CA ASP A 212 -9.26 25.86 18.71
C ASP A 212 -8.46 25.56 19.97
N ASP A 213 -8.35 24.28 20.32
CA ASP A 213 -7.69 23.82 21.55
C ASP A 213 -6.24 23.38 21.32
N TYR A 214 -5.77 23.42 20.08
CA TYR A 214 -4.43 23.02 19.71
C TYR A 214 -3.42 24.16 19.86
N ASP A 215 -2.33 23.89 20.58
CA ASP A 215 -1.24 24.83 20.84
C ASP A 215 -0.35 25.01 19.58
N PHE A 216 -0.85 25.70 18.55
CA PHE A 216 -0.09 25.94 17.31
C PHE A 216 1.24 26.68 17.57
N PRO A 217 2.35 26.29 16.93
CA PRO A 217 3.65 26.97 17.09
C PRO A 217 3.61 28.46 16.72
N SER A 218 2.81 28.82 15.72
CA SER A 218 2.55 30.21 15.33
C SER A 218 1.25 30.30 14.52
N GLN A 219 0.77 31.54 14.31
CA GLN A 219 -0.46 31.78 13.55
C GLN A 219 -0.39 31.31 12.09
N SER A 220 0.81 31.18 11.49
CA SER A 220 0.94 30.76 10.09
C SER A 220 0.56 29.30 9.86
N TRP A 221 0.56 28.46 10.91
CA TRP A 221 0.18 27.04 10.84
C TRP A 221 -1.31 26.82 10.62
N ARG A 222 -2.14 27.76 11.08
CA ARG A 222 -3.59 27.66 11.03
C ARG A 222 -4.15 28.60 9.97
N SER A 223 -5.25 28.21 9.31
CA SER A 223 -5.98 29.15 8.46
C SER A 223 -6.79 30.10 9.31
N GLY A 224 -6.74 31.40 9.00
CA GLY A 224 -7.57 32.38 9.70
C GLY A 224 -9.02 32.37 9.22
N ASN A 225 -9.96 32.68 10.11
CA ASN A 225 -11.37 32.95 9.81
C ASN A 225 -12.16 31.80 9.14
N LEU A 226 -11.79 30.54 9.40
CA LEU A 226 -12.57 29.40 8.93
C LEU A 226 -13.65 28.99 9.93
N GLY A 227 -14.82 28.63 9.41
CA GLY A 227 -15.86 27.96 10.18
C GLY A 227 -15.53 26.49 10.45
N LYS A 228 -16.29 25.86 11.35
CA LYS A 228 -16.20 24.41 11.58
C LYS A 228 -16.88 23.64 10.45
N CYS A 229 -16.30 22.51 10.08
CA CYS A 229 -16.93 21.60 9.13
C CYS A 229 -18.21 21.02 9.76
N SER A 230 -19.34 21.10 9.04
CA SER A 230 -20.65 20.67 9.55
C SER A 230 -20.79 19.15 9.58
N ILE A 231 -20.44 18.49 8.47
CA ILE A 231 -20.44 17.03 8.31
C ILE A 231 -19.19 16.66 7.53
N LEU A 232 -18.47 15.65 8.04
CA LEU A 232 -17.40 15.03 7.27
C LEU A 232 -18.04 13.92 6.44
N ASP A 233 -18.21 14.18 5.15
CA ASP A 233 -18.58 13.17 4.16
C ASP A 233 -17.62 11.96 4.23
N GLU A 234 -17.93 10.82 3.65
CA GLU A 234 -17.03 9.66 3.66
C GLU A 234 -16.25 9.47 2.37
N THR A 235 -16.63 10.12 1.26
CA THR A 235 -16.02 9.91 -0.07
C THR A 235 -15.00 10.98 -0.45
N GLY A 236 -14.97 12.12 0.24
CA GLY A 236 -14.17 13.29 -0.10
C GLY A 236 -14.90 14.31 -0.97
N ASP A 237 -16.19 14.16 -1.21
CA ASP A 237 -16.98 15.04 -2.08
C ASP A 237 -17.29 16.40 -1.44
N ASP A 238 -17.40 16.45 -0.11
CA ASP A 238 -17.64 17.67 0.64
C ASP A 238 -16.39 18.21 1.36
N ALA A 239 -16.49 19.45 1.84
CA ALA A 239 -15.45 20.08 2.64
C ALA A 239 -15.29 19.41 4.02
N PRO A 240 -14.07 19.34 4.58
CA PRO A 240 -12.83 19.75 3.95
C PRO A 240 -12.39 18.72 2.92
N GLU A 241 -11.61 19.16 1.94
CA GLU A 241 -10.97 18.21 1.04
C GLU A 241 -10.04 17.29 1.84
N ARG A 242 -10.07 16.00 1.51
CA ARG A 242 -9.28 14.97 2.20
C ARG A 242 -8.64 14.04 1.21
N PHE A 243 -7.52 13.45 1.60
CA PHE A 243 -6.76 12.50 0.79
C PHE A 243 -6.57 11.19 1.53
N TRP A 244 -6.62 10.08 0.81
CA TRP A 244 -6.42 8.73 1.36
C TRP A 244 -5.34 8.00 0.58
N ASN A 245 -4.31 7.55 1.27
CA ASN A 245 -3.30 6.67 0.72
C ASN A 245 -3.15 5.45 1.63
N CYS A 246 -2.89 4.29 1.04
CA CYS A 246 -2.65 3.06 1.78
C CYS A 246 -1.28 2.51 1.42
N ALA A 247 -0.47 2.15 2.40
CA ALA A 247 0.80 1.46 2.22
C ALA A 247 0.71 0.05 2.77
N GLU A 248 1.25 -0.91 2.02
CA GLU A 248 1.35 -2.30 2.40
C GLU A 248 2.62 -2.51 3.22
N VAL A 249 2.52 -3.08 4.40
CA VAL A 249 3.65 -3.34 5.30
C VAL A 249 3.48 -4.67 6.01
N THR A 250 4.59 -5.19 6.53
CA THR A 250 4.60 -6.31 7.46
C THR A 250 4.92 -5.80 8.85
N ILE A 251 4.17 -6.25 9.87
CA ILE A 251 4.45 -5.92 11.26
C ILE A 251 4.64 -7.22 12.04
N ALA A 252 5.88 -7.48 12.44
CA ALA A 252 6.22 -8.62 13.28
C ALA A 252 5.65 -8.43 14.69
N LYS A 253 5.19 -9.54 15.27
CA LYS A 253 4.84 -9.58 16.70
C LYS A 253 6.13 -9.49 17.51
N ASP A 254 6.14 -8.66 18.55
CA ASP A 254 7.26 -8.62 19.49
C ASP A 254 7.27 -9.95 20.26
N GLY A 255 8.41 -10.63 20.25
CA GLY A 255 8.60 -11.86 21.01
C GLY A 255 8.82 -11.54 22.49
N PRO A 256 8.61 -12.49 23.42
CA PRO A 256 9.31 -12.39 24.69
C PRO A 256 10.80 -12.35 24.38
N SER A 257 11.48 -11.26 24.73
CA SER A 257 12.93 -11.25 24.80
C SER A 257 13.33 -12.42 25.71
N GLU A 258 13.91 -13.48 25.16
CA GLU A 258 14.64 -14.42 25.99
C GLU A 258 15.69 -13.62 26.77
N PRO A 259 15.88 -13.89 28.08
CA PRO A 259 16.98 -13.31 28.82
C PRO A 259 18.28 -13.57 28.04
N PRO A 260 19.22 -12.61 27.98
CA PRO A 260 20.48 -12.83 27.30
C PRO A 260 21.13 -14.07 27.89
N THR A 261 21.29 -15.11 27.06
CA THR A 261 22.04 -16.31 27.42
C THR A 261 23.44 -15.86 27.86
N PRO A 262 23.89 -16.23 29.08
CA PRO A 262 25.24 -15.90 29.52
C PRO A 262 26.27 -16.36 28.48
N PRO A 263 27.31 -15.56 28.19
CA PRO A 263 28.32 -15.97 27.21
C PRO A 263 28.94 -17.30 27.64
N ALA A 264 28.94 -18.26 26.72
CA ALA A 264 29.63 -19.53 26.91
C ALA A 264 31.13 -19.26 27.19
N PRO A 265 31.76 -19.99 28.13
CA PRO A 265 33.16 -19.80 28.46
C PRO A 265 34.03 -20.04 27.21
N THR A 266 34.90 -19.08 26.92
CA THR A 266 35.83 -19.10 25.80
C THR A 266 36.90 -20.17 26.03
N ASP A 267 36.83 -21.27 25.29
CA ASP A 267 37.92 -22.24 25.22
C ASP A 267 39.12 -21.65 24.45
N ALA A 268 40.31 -21.97 24.94
CA ALA A 268 41.60 -21.46 24.50
C ALA A 268 41.97 -21.87 23.06
N PRO A 269 42.91 -21.17 22.40
CA PRO A 269 43.25 -21.40 21.00
C PRO A 269 44.00 -22.73 20.80
N ILE A 270 43.44 -23.63 20.00
CA ILE A 270 44.16 -24.82 19.51
C ILE A 270 44.79 -24.49 18.15
N THR A 271 46.11 -24.62 18.09
CA THR A 271 47.00 -24.49 16.92
C THR A 271 46.57 -25.39 15.75
N PRO A 272 46.69 -24.95 14.47
CA PRO A 272 46.34 -25.78 13.32
C PRO A 272 47.50 -26.70 12.89
N PRO A 273 47.25 -27.96 12.47
CA PRO A 273 48.23 -28.79 11.78
C PRO A 273 48.21 -28.57 10.24
N PRO A 274 49.27 -28.98 9.52
CA PRO A 274 49.59 -28.43 8.22
C PRO A 274 48.86 -29.07 7.05
N SER A 275 48.67 -28.25 6.01
CA SER A 275 48.07 -28.56 4.72
C SER A 275 48.85 -29.62 3.92
N LYS A 276 48.12 -30.54 3.28
CA LYS A 276 48.61 -31.35 2.16
C LYS A 276 47.64 -31.30 0.99
N SER A 277 48.23 -31.09 -0.18
CA SER A 277 47.64 -31.00 -1.52
C SER A 277 47.54 -32.39 -2.17
N SER A 278 46.39 -32.66 -2.83
CA SER A 278 46.32 -33.38 -4.11
C SER A 278 44.88 -33.38 -4.67
N GLU A 279 44.75 -32.97 -5.93
CA GLU A 279 43.58 -33.04 -6.83
C GLU A 279 43.40 -34.46 -7.44
N PRO A 280 42.47 -34.74 -8.36
CA PRO A 280 40.99 -34.64 -8.40
C PRO A 280 40.32 -36.03 -8.41
N THR A 281 39.04 -36.16 -8.03
CA THR A 281 38.20 -37.27 -8.52
C THR A 281 36.72 -36.89 -8.66
N ARG A 282 36.19 -37.20 -9.85
CA ARG A 282 34.81 -37.13 -10.31
C ARG A 282 33.94 -38.19 -9.62
N GLY A 283 32.82 -37.80 -9.01
CA GLY A 283 31.82 -38.74 -8.47
C GLY A 283 30.60 -37.99 -7.94
N GLY A 284 29.41 -38.35 -8.44
CA GLY A 284 28.18 -37.59 -8.26
C GLY A 284 27.56 -37.65 -6.86
N GLY A 285 26.69 -36.69 -6.59
CA GLY A 285 25.81 -36.61 -5.43
C GLY A 285 24.87 -35.42 -5.60
N GLY A 286 23.57 -35.68 -5.64
CA GLY A 286 22.52 -34.68 -5.82
C GLY A 286 22.42 -33.69 -4.65
N PRO A 287 21.72 -32.55 -4.83
CA PRO A 287 21.58 -31.56 -3.79
C PRO A 287 20.69 -32.09 -2.66
N THR A 288 21.21 -32.06 -1.44
CA THR A 288 20.48 -32.31 -0.20
C THR A 288 19.55 -31.12 0.07
N ASN A 289 18.24 -31.35 -0.09
CA ASN A 289 17.18 -30.40 0.24
C ASN A 289 16.99 -30.32 1.76
N GLY A 290 17.06 -29.12 2.33
CA GLY A 290 16.56 -28.84 3.68
C GLY A 290 15.03 -28.84 3.70
N GLU A 291 14.44 -29.15 4.86
CA GLU A 291 13.00 -29.43 5.09
C GLU A 291 12.00 -28.32 4.69
N ASP A 292 12.45 -27.15 4.20
CA ASP A 292 11.60 -26.05 3.71
C ASP A 292 11.66 -25.81 2.19
N SER A 293 12.35 -26.67 1.43
CA SER A 293 12.48 -26.49 -0.03
C SER A 293 11.31 -27.15 -0.79
N ARG A 294 10.33 -26.36 -1.25
CA ARG A 294 9.23 -26.87 -2.09
C ARG A 294 9.63 -26.88 -3.56
N LEU A 295 9.75 -28.07 -4.16
CA LEU A 295 9.82 -28.23 -5.61
C LEU A 295 8.40 -28.25 -6.20
N ILE A 296 8.12 -27.32 -7.11
CA ILE A 296 6.81 -27.17 -7.75
C ILE A 296 6.93 -27.51 -9.24
N ALA A 297 6.12 -28.46 -9.73
CA ALA A 297 5.94 -28.70 -11.16
C ALA A 297 4.83 -27.80 -11.72
N TYR A 298 5.09 -27.13 -12.84
CA TYR A 298 4.06 -26.37 -13.56
C TYR A 298 3.53 -27.17 -14.73
N VAL A 299 2.21 -27.40 -14.79
CA VAL A 299 1.55 -28.21 -15.82
C VAL A 299 0.43 -27.39 -16.45
N GLY A 300 0.59 -27.03 -17.73
CA GLY A 300 -0.48 -26.37 -18.48
C GLY A 300 -1.51 -27.38 -19.01
N ASN A 301 -2.81 -27.04 -18.97
CA ASN A 301 -3.88 -27.88 -19.51
C ASN A 301 -3.82 -28.06 -21.04
N TRP A 302 -2.98 -27.28 -21.73
CA TRP A 302 -2.67 -27.39 -23.16
C TRP A 302 -1.45 -28.28 -23.47
N GLN A 303 -0.83 -28.88 -22.46
CA GLN A 303 0.29 -29.80 -22.59
C GLN A 303 -0.15 -31.24 -22.35
N LYS A 304 0.63 -32.21 -22.86
CA LYS A 304 0.40 -33.63 -22.57
C LYS A 304 0.59 -33.87 -21.07
N CYS A 305 -0.30 -34.69 -20.46
CA CYS A 305 -0.17 -35.08 -19.06
C CYS A 305 1.22 -35.65 -18.77
N PRO A 306 1.89 -35.22 -17.69
CA PRO A 306 3.16 -35.81 -17.28
C PRO A 306 2.94 -37.25 -16.79
N THR A 307 3.98 -38.08 -16.93
CA THR A 307 4.00 -39.42 -16.32
C THR A 307 4.26 -39.32 -14.82
N SER A 308 3.93 -40.37 -14.06
CA SER A 308 4.22 -40.43 -12.62
C SER A 308 5.70 -40.21 -12.30
N GLU A 309 6.59 -40.78 -13.11
CA GLU A 309 8.05 -40.63 -13.01
C GLU A 309 8.50 -39.17 -13.23
N GLN A 310 7.81 -38.41 -14.10
CA GLN A 310 8.11 -36.99 -14.31
C GLN A 310 7.70 -36.11 -13.13
N THR A 311 6.74 -36.56 -12.31
CA THR A 311 6.22 -35.81 -11.16
C THR A 311 6.79 -36.25 -9.81
N GLU A 312 7.46 -37.40 -9.74
CA GLU A 312 7.92 -38.03 -8.48
C GLU A 312 8.94 -37.18 -7.70
N ASN A 313 9.70 -36.32 -8.38
CA ASN A 313 10.68 -35.43 -7.77
C ASN A 313 10.09 -34.10 -7.29
N TYR A 314 8.78 -33.87 -7.44
CA TYR A 314 8.11 -32.62 -7.07
C TYR A 314 7.21 -32.80 -5.85
N THR A 315 7.29 -31.83 -4.94
CA THR A 315 6.46 -31.80 -3.72
C THR A 315 5.05 -31.29 -4.00
N HIS A 316 4.87 -30.48 -5.04
CA HIS A 316 3.61 -29.82 -5.40
C HIS A 316 3.48 -29.72 -6.92
N ILE A 317 2.24 -29.71 -7.41
CA ILE A 317 1.93 -29.49 -8.83
C ILE A 317 1.00 -28.28 -8.94
N MET A 318 1.42 -27.27 -9.69
CA MET A 318 0.58 -26.15 -10.10
C MET A 318 0.00 -26.43 -11.48
N ILE A 319 -1.32 -26.52 -11.57
CA ILE A 319 -2.03 -26.70 -12.83
C ILE A 319 -2.44 -25.33 -13.36
N ALA A 320 -1.96 -24.97 -14.54
CA ALA A 320 -2.40 -23.78 -15.25
C ALA A 320 -3.42 -24.13 -16.32
N PHE A 321 -4.42 -23.28 -16.51
CA PHE A 321 -5.45 -23.48 -17.52
C PHE A 321 -5.43 -22.32 -18.53
N ALA A 322 -5.48 -22.67 -19.81
CA ALA A 322 -5.83 -21.74 -20.88
C ALA A 322 -7.30 -21.94 -21.23
N VAL A 323 -7.96 -20.83 -21.55
CA VAL A 323 -9.32 -20.79 -22.07
C VAL A 323 -9.28 -20.22 -23.49
N THR A 324 -10.16 -20.69 -24.37
CA THR A 324 -10.32 -20.08 -25.71
C THR A 324 -11.36 -18.97 -25.64
N TYR A 325 -11.06 -17.81 -26.22
CA TYR A 325 -12.01 -16.72 -26.43
C TYR A 325 -12.01 -16.32 -27.90
N GLN A 326 -13.09 -15.71 -28.38
CA GLN A 326 -13.13 -15.15 -29.73
C GLN A 326 -12.62 -13.71 -29.68
N TRP A 327 -11.51 -13.45 -30.37
CA TRP A 327 -10.91 -12.11 -30.40
C TRP A 327 -11.76 -11.11 -31.19
N SER A 328 -11.83 -9.86 -30.72
CA SER A 328 -12.44 -8.73 -31.42
C SER A 328 -11.71 -7.44 -31.05
N SER A 329 -11.67 -6.49 -31.98
CA SER A 329 -10.88 -5.26 -31.87
C SER A 329 -11.36 -4.28 -30.79
N ALA A 330 -12.65 -4.33 -30.43
CA ALA A 330 -13.22 -3.48 -29.39
C ALA A 330 -13.21 -4.14 -28.00
N LYS A 331 -13.56 -5.44 -27.93
CA LYS A 331 -13.58 -6.26 -26.72
C LYS A 331 -13.60 -7.73 -27.12
N ASN A 332 -12.79 -8.56 -26.48
CA ASN A 332 -12.85 -10.01 -26.66
C ASN A 332 -14.27 -10.52 -26.36
N ILE A 333 -14.79 -11.38 -27.23
CA ILE A 333 -16.10 -12.00 -27.09
C ILE A 333 -15.91 -13.25 -26.22
N CYS A 334 -16.40 -13.17 -24.99
CA CYS A 334 -16.38 -14.27 -24.02
C CYS A 334 -17.70 -15.05 -24.11
N ASP A 335 -17.67 -16.34 -23.78
CA ASP A 335 -18.86 -17.15 -23.61
C ASP A 335 -19.61 -16.75 -22.33
N GLU A 336 -20.81 -16.19 -22.47
CA GLU A 336 -21.65 -15.73 -21.34
C GLU A 336 -22.24 -16.89 -20.53
N SER A 337 -22.22 -18.11 -21.05
CA SER A 337 -22.68 -19.30 -20.33
C SER A 337 -21.64 -19.88 -19.37
N CYS A 338 -20.43 -19.28 -19.30
CA CYS A 338 -19.28 -19.78 -18.54
C CYS A 338 -18.92 -21.23 -18.90
N THR A 339 -19.25 -21.68 -20.12
CA THR A 339 -18.88 -23.00 -20.61
C THR A 339 -17.45 -22.95 -21.12
N ILE A 340 -16.52 -23.52 -20.35
CA ILE A 340 -15.11 -23.62 -20.77
C ILE A 340 -15.00 -24.81 -21.73
N SER A 341 -14.72 -24.55 -23.00
CA SER A 341 -14.32 -25.60 -23.95
C SER A 341 -13.01 -26.25 -23.48
N MET A 342 -13.04 -27.56 -23.25
CA MET A 342 -11.80 -28.28 -22.96
C MET A 342 -10.86 -28.23 -24.17
N PRO A 343 -9.56 -27.96 -23.98
CA PRO A 343 -8.58 -28.16 -25.05
C PRO A 343 -8.60 -29.61 -25.54
N PRO A 344 -8.13 -29.90 -26.76
CA PRO A 344 -8.29 -31.20 -27.44
C PRO A 344 -7.60 -32.39 -26.74
N TYR A 345 -6.89 -32.16 -25.64
CA TYR A 345 -6.27 -33.19 -24.83
C TYR A 345 -7.13 -33.41 -23.58
N SER A 346 -7.57 -34.65 -23.37
CA SER A 346 -8.29 -35.05 -22.17
C SER A 346 -7.45 -34.66 -20.96
N SER A 347 -7.96 -33.70 -20.17
CA SER A 347 -7.37 -33.31 -18.90
C SER A 347 -7.08 -34.57 -18.09
N CYS A 348 -5.88 -34.67 -17.54
CA CYS A 348 -5.52 -35.72 -16.59
C CYS A 348 -6.67 -35.85 -15.60
N SER A 349 -7.11 -37.06 -15.27
CA SER A 349 -8.33 -37.41 -14.54
C SER A 349 -8.37 -36.89 -13.09
N LEU A 350 -8.23 -35.59 -12.94
CA LEU A 350 -8.64 -34.75 -11.85
C LEU A 350 -9.95 -34.14 -12.32
N ASN A 351 -11.05 -34.45 -11.65
CA ASN A 351 -12.35 -33.85 -11.91
C ASN A 351 -12.27 -32.33 -11.65
N ILE A 352 -11.82 -31.55 -12.64
CA ILE A 352 -11.75 -30.08 -12.60
C ILE A 352 -13.14 -29.47 -12.35
N ASN A 353 -14.21 -30.20 -12.73
CA ASN A 353 -15.59 -29.81 -12.44
C ASN A 353 -15.95 -29.76 -10.94
N GLN A 354 -15.12 -30.29 -10.04
CA GLN A 354 -15.31 -30.13 -8.58
C GLN A 354 -14.63 -28.89 -8.01
N LEU A 355 -13.66 -28.29 -8.71
CA LEU A 355 -12.93 -27.10 -8.24
C LEU A 355 -13.57 -25.77 -8.65
N ILE A 356 -14.54 -25.78 -9.59
CA ILE A 356 -15.23 -24.57 -10.10
C ILE A 356 -16.60 -24.35 -9.42
N LYS A 357 -16.90 -25.05 -8.32
CA LYS A 357 -18.10 -24.81 -7.49
C LYS A 357 -17.78 -24.05 -6.20
N ILE A 358 -17.17 -22.88 -6.31
CA ILE A 358 -17.06 -21.85 -5.27
C ILE A 358 -16.95 -20.54 -6.07
N THR A 359 -17.83 -19.54 -6.08
CA THR A 359 -19.03 -19.13 -5.32
C THR A 359 -19.75 -18.08 -6.17
N HIS A 360 -21.07 -17.95 -6.02
CA HIS A 360 -21.83 -16.77 -6.43
C HIS A 360 -21.45 -15.54 -5.62
#